data_AF-A0A1Q7AZ07-F1
#
_entry.id   AF-A0A1Q7AZ07-F1
#
_cell.length_a   1.000
_cell.length_b   1.000
_cell.length_c   1.000
_cell.angle_alpha   90.00
_cell.angle_beta   90.00
_cell.angle_gamma   90.00
#
_symmetry.space_group_name_H-M   'P 1'
#
loop_
_entity.id
_entity.type
_entity.pdbx_description
1 polymer ?
#
loop_
_entity_poly.entity_id
_entity_poly.type
_entity_poly.pdbx_seq_one_letter_code
_entity_poly.pdbx_strand_id
1 'polypeptide(L)'
;MIFTQIDRELCIVYPPHFVGPERLAVLHRRKRSKGVKEVPNFFAAMQAVDQPLEPIFCGGNQRTVQEREQWASACNSFAVRPGVILSYDRNDATLGELSGAGFRVIEEVNLLTGDETLKDGERAVISIEGSELVRGGGGPRCMTLPLRRDDL
;
A
#
# COMPACT_ATOMS: atom_id res chain seq x y z
N MET A 1 5.93 -7.39 5.64
CA MET A 1 6.02 -6.15 4.82
C MET A 1 5.04 -5.15 5.40
N ILE A 2 5.43 -3.89 5.58
CA ILE A 2 4.66 -2.94 6.43
C ILE A 2 4.33 -1.60 5.77
N PHE A 3 4.80 -1.34 4.55
CA PHE A 3 4.64 -0.06 3.86
C PHE A 3 4.75 -0.24 2.35
N THR A 4 3.82 0.35 1.59
CA THR A 4 3.93 0.54 0.14
C THR A 4 3.22 1.82 -0.29
N GLN A 5 3.89 2.69 -1.04
CA GLN A 5 3.25 3.83 -1.72
C GLN A 5 2.46 3.34 -2.94
N ILE A 6 1.20 3.75 -3.06
CA ILE A 6 0.23 3.28 -4.06
C ILE A 6 -0.32 4.38 -4.97
N ASP A 7 -0.20 5.64 -4.54
CA ASP A 7 -0.51 6.83 -5.33
C ASP A 7 0.49 7.95 -4.99
N ARG A 8 0.33 9.13 -5.59
CA ARG A 8 1.20 10.30 -5.32
C ARG A 8 1.21 10.65 -3.84
N GLU A 9 0.05 10.59 -3.20
CA GLU A 9 -0.16 10.98 -1.81
C GLU A 9 -0.63 9.84 -0.90
N LEU A 10 -0.80 8.62 -1.42
CA LEU A 10 -1.36 7.50 -0.65
C LEU A 10 -0.38 6.35 -0.49
N CYS A 11 -0.39 5.74 0.69
CA CYS A 11 0.37 4.54 1.00
C CYS A 11 -0.46 3.55 1.84
N ILE A 12 -0.24 2.25 1.63
CA ILE A 12 -0.75 1.20 2.53
C ILE A 12 0.29 0.97 3.62
N VAL A 13 -0.14 0.99 4.88
CA VAL A 13 0.73 0.75 6.04
C VAL A 13 0.17 -0.33 6.94
N TYR A 14 1.06 -1.06 7.63
CA TYR A 14 0.68 -1.88 8.78
C TYR A 14 0.56 -0.95 9.99
N PRO A 15 -0.66 -0.62 10.45
CA PRO A 15 -0.87 0.52 11.35
C PRO A 15 -0.05 0.46 12.65
N PRO A 16 0.10 -0.69 13.34
CA PRO A 16 0.85 -0.78 14.59
C PRO A 16 2.26 -0.21 14.57
N HIS A 17 2.96 -0.31 13.43
CA HIS A 17 4.33 0.17 13.31
C HIS A 17 4.44 1.64 12.89
N PHE A 18 3.32 2.29 12.56
CA PHE A 18 3.27 3.68 12.11
C PHE A 18 2.50 4.59 13.07
N VAL A 19 1.49 4.04 13.75
CA VAL A 19 0.62 4.76 14.69
C VAL A 19 0.43 3.95 15.97
N GLY A 20 0.25 4.64 17.10
CA GLY A 20 0.02 4.01 18.40
C GLY A 20 1.30 3.63 19.16
N PRO A 21 1.18 2.80 20.21
CA PRO A 21 2.25 2.53 21.16
C PRO A 21 3.39 1.64 20.62
N GLU A 22 3.12 0.82 19.61
CA GLU A 22 4.09 -0.08 18.96
C GLU A 22 4.80 0.59 17.77
N ARG A 23 4.59 1.89 17.56
CA ARG A 23 5.17 2.60 16.42
C ARG A 23 6.69 2.53 16.45
N LEU A 24 7.29 2.37 15.26
CA LEU A 24 8.73 2.34 15.11
C LEU A 24 9.31 3.77 15.19
N ALA A 25 10.51 3.88 15.75
CA ALA A 25 11.24 5.16 15.77
C ALA A 25 11.59 5.58 14.33
N VAL A 26 11.36 6.85 14.01
CA VAL A 26 11.67 7.40 12.69
C VAL A 26 12.87 8.33 12.80
N LEU A 27 13.92 7.98 12.08
CA LEU A 27 15.19 8.66 12.11
C LEU A 27 15.43 9.41 10.79
N HIS A 28 15.51 10.74 10.86
CA HIS A 28 15.79 11.59 9.71
C HIS A 28 17.27 12.00 9.68
N ARG A 29 17.92 11.70 8.56
CA ARG A 29 19.27 12.18 8.22
C ARG A 29 19.25 12.86 6.87
N ARG A 30 19.80 14.08 6.78
CA ARG A 30 19.99 14.76 5.50
C ARG A 30 21.39 14.46 4.96
N LYS A 31 21.51 14.35 3.63
CA LYS A 31 22.81 14.21 2.97
C LYS A 31 23.68 15.40 3.37
N ARG A 32 24.94 15.14 3.78
CA ARG A 32 25.92 16.13 4.26
C ARG A 32 25.63 16.76 5.64
N SER A 33 24.58 16.37 6.36
CA SER A 33 24.42 16.77 7.78
C SER A 33 25.22 15.87 8.71
N LYS A 34 25.80 16.44 9.77
CA LYS A 34 26.33 15.67 10.91
C LYS A 34 25.18 15.25 11.82
N GLY A 35 25.08 13.97 12.13
CA GLY A 35 24.08 13.40 13.05
C GLY A 35 22.78 12.93 12.39
N VAL A 36 21.93 12.36 13.24
CA VAL A 36 20.60 11.81 12.93
C VAL A 36 19.64 12.41 13.96
N LYS A 37 18.45 12.82 13.52
CA LYS A 37 17.41 13.34 14.41
C LYS A 37 16.23 12.38 14.39
N GLU A 38 15.73 12.03 15.57
CA GLU A 38 14.43 11.40 15.66
C GLU A 38 13.34 12.42 15.31
N VAL A 39 12.35 12.00 14.53
CA VAL A 39 11.19 12.80 14.15
C VAL A 39 9.91 12.14 14.65
N PRO A 40 8.81 12.90 14.86
CA PRO A 40 7.65 12.41 15.60
C PRO A 40 7.02 11.13 15.03
N ASN A 41 6.92 11.03 13.70
CA ASN A 41 6.40 9.87 13.00
C ASN A 41 6.83 9.91 11.52
N PHE A 42 6.50 8.84 10.78
CA PHE A 42 6.88 8.71 9.37
C PHE A 42 6.23 9.79 8.50
N PHE A 43 4.94 10.08 8.69
CA PHE A 43 4.22 11.07 7.88
C PHE A 43 4.76 12.49 8.07
N ALA A 44 5.14 12.86 9.30
CA ALA A 44 5.83 14.13 9.59
C ALA A 44 7.20 14.19 8.91
N ALA A 45 7.92 13.07 8.82
CA ALA A 45 9.19 12.99 8.11
C ALA A 45 9.02 13.23 6.61
N MET A 46 8.00 12.61 6.02
CA MET A 46 7.63 12.72 4.61
C MET A 46 7.16 14.14 4.24
N GLN A 47 6.37 14.77 5.11
CA GLN A 47 6.00 16.18 4.97
C GLN A 47 7.22 17.12 5.01
N ALA A 48 8.21 16.85 5.86
CA ALA A 48 9.42 17.68 5.99
C ALA A 48 10.38 17.58 4.77
N VAL A 49 10.10 16.69 3.83
CA VAL A 49 10.83 16.56 2.56
C VAL A 49 9.94 16.82 1.34
N ASP A 50 8.83 17.54 1.53
CA ASP A 50 7.89 17.96 0.48
C ASP A 50 7.29 16.78 -0.30
N GLN A 51 7.07 15.66 0.39
CA GLN A 51 6.47 14.42 -0.15
C GLN A 51 5.41 13.89 0.82
N PRO A 52 4.35 14.66 1.14
CA PRO A 52 3.35 14.22 2.11
C PRO A 52 2.67 12.92 1.66
N LEU A 53 2.43 12.02 2.62
CA LEU A 53 1.71 10.77 2.41
C LEU A 53 0.62 10.61 3.46
N GLU A 54 -0.52 10.11 3.03
CA GLU A 54 -1.64 9.70 3.88
C GLU A 54 -1.73 8.17 3.92
N PRO A 55 -1.95 7.58 5.10
CA PRO A 55 -2.03 6.14 5.24
C PRO A 55 -3.43 5.58 4.96
N ILE A 56 -3.46 4.46 4.25
CA ILE A 56 -4.54 3.49 4.25
C ILE A 56 -4.12 2.33 5.14
N PHE A 57 -4.98 1.96 6.07
CA PHE A 57 -4.67 0.97 7.09
C PHE A 57 -4.93 -0.45 6.59
N CYS A 58 -3.86 -1.24 6.48
CA CYS A 58 -3.96 -2.67 6.24
C CYS A 58 -4.80 -3.33 7.35
N GLY A 59 -5.90 -3.97 6.98
CA GLY A 59 -6.84 -4.62 7.90
C GLY A 59 -7.74 -3.69 8.71
N GLY A 60 -7.82 -2.40 8.34
CA GLY A 60 -8.70 -1.42 8.98
C GLY A 60 -8.35 -1.13 10.43
N ASN A 61 -9.36 -1.04 11.30
CA ASN A 61 -9.20 -0.59 12.70
C ASN A 61 -9.10 -1.73 13.74
N GLN A 62 -9.24 -2.99 13.34
CA GLN A 62 -9.23 -4.13 14.26
C GLN A 62 -7.87 -4.83 14.27
N ARG A 63 -7.20 -4.87 15.42
CA ARG A 63 -5.82 -5.40 15.53
C ARG A 63 -5.66 -6.82 14.99
N THR A 64 -6.58 -7.73 15.30
CA THR A 64 -6.54 -9.12 14.82
C THR A 64 -6.66 -9.22 13.30
N VAL A 65 -7.44 -8.32 12.68
CA VAL A 65 -7.59 -8.24 11.23
C VAL A 65 -6.34 -7.62 10.60
N GLN A 66 -5.79 -6.57 11.20
CA GLN A 66 -4.52 -5.95 10.78
C GLN A 66 -3.39 -6.99 10.74
N GLU A 67 -3.25 -7.82 11.79
CA GLU A 67 -2.25 -8.89 11.84
C GLU A 67 -2.46 -9.95 10.76
N ARG A 68 -3.71 -10.40 10.59
CA ARG A 68 -4.07 -11.40 9.58
C ARG A 68 -3.77 -10.92 8.17
N GLU A 69 -4.18 -9.70 7.82
CA GLU A 69 -4.01 -9.16 6.47
C GLU A 69 -2.58 -8.69 6.21
N GLN A 70 -1.86 -8.24 7.24
CA GLN A 70 -0.42 -8.00 7.13
C GLN A 70 0.32 -9.30 6.80
N TRP A 71 -0.01 -10.40 7.47
CA TRP A 71 0.52 -11.73 7.17
C TRP A 71 0.16 -12.19 5.74
N ALA A 72 -1.07 -11.88 5.31
CA ALA A 72 -1.56 -12.12 3.95
C ALA A 72 -1.02 -11.13 2.89
N SER A 73 0.02 -10.37 3.22
CA SER A 73 0.71 -9.45 2.30
C SER A 73 -0.12 -8.27 1.79
N ALA A 74 -1.14 -7.82 2.52
CA ALA A 74 -1.97 -6.67 2.13
C ALA A 74 -1.16 -5.35 1.99
N CYS A 75 -0.07 -5.19 2.75
CA CYS A 75 0.86 -4.06 2.59
C CYS A 75 1.80 -4.19 1.38
N ASN A 76 1.67 -5.23 0.54
CA ASN A 76 2.57 -5.53 -0.59
C ASN A 76 1.84 -5.51 -1.93
N SER A 77 1.08 -4.44 -2.16
CA SER A 77 0.42 -4.17 -3.43
C SER A 77 1.41 -3.67 -4.49
N PHE A 78 1.08 -3.89 -5.77
CA PHE A 78 1.88 -3.42 -6.89
C PHE A 78 1.18 -2.26 -7.60
N ALA A 79 1.72 -1.04 -7.53
CA ALA A 79 1.18 0.08 -8.30
C ALA A 79 1.54 -0.04 -9.79
N VAL A 80 0.55 -0.21 -10.65
CA VAL A 80 0.69 -0.23 -12.12
C VAL A 80 0.94 1.20 -12.62
N ARG A 81 0.11 2.15 -12.15
CA ARG A 81 0.27 3.60 -12.31
C ARG A 81 -0.20 4.29 -11.02
N PRO A 82 0.03 5.60 -10.80
CA PRO A 82 -0.53 6.30 -9.65
C PRO A 82 -2.05 6.05 -9.54
N GLY A 83 -2.47 5.55 -8.38
CA GLY A 83 -3.87 5.26 -8.10
C GLY A 83 -4.40 3.94 -8.67
N VAL A 84 -3.63 3.16 -9.43
CA VAL A 84 -4.05 1.83 -9.90
C VAL A 84 -3.09 0.77 -9.43
N ILE A 85 -3.59 -0.16 -8.60
CA ILE A 85 -2.76 -1.17 -7.95
C ILE A 85 -3.29 -2.59 -8.16
N LEU A 86 -2.40 -3.57 -8.03
CA LEU A 86 -2.74 -4.98 -7.85
C LEU A 86 -2.69 -5.32 -6.37
N SER A 87 -3.71 -6.04 -5.87
CA SER A 87 -3.76 -6.61 -4.51
C SER A 87 -4.39 -7.99 -4.56
N TYR A 88 -4.16 -8.83 -3.55
CA TYR A 88 -4.95 -10.05 -3.42
C TYR A 88 -6.38 -9.74 -2.98
N ASP A 89 -7.32 -10.50 -3.53
CA ASP A 89 -8.75 -10.51 -3.20
C ASP A 89 -9.04 -10.83 -1.72
N ARG A 90 -8.26 -11.72 -1.11
CA ARG A 90 -8.44 -12.22 0.27
C ARG A 90 -8.27 -11.19 1.39
N ASN A 91 -7.86 -9.96 1.06
CA ASN A 91 -7.58 -8.90 2.03
C ASN A 91 -8.79 -7.98 2.18
N ASP A 92 -9.95 -8.56 2.52
CA ASP A 92 -11.27 -7.91 2.49
C ASP A 92 -11.29 -6.57 3.22
N ALA A 93 -10.71 -6.49 4.43
CA ALA A 93 -10.75 -5.25 5.20
C ALA A 93 -9.85 -4.18 4.58
N THR A 94 -8.67 -4.55 4.08
CA THR A 94 -7.79 -3.63 3.33
C THR A 94 -8.46 -3.14 2.05
N LEU A 95 -9.16 -4.02 1.31
CA LEU A 95 -9.95 -3.64 0.13
C LEU A 95 -11.10 -2.69 0.49
N GLY A 96 -11.72 -2.88 1.65
CA GLY A 96 -12.71 -1.96 2.22
C GLY A 96 -12.13 -0.58 2.51
N GLU A 97 -10.95 -0.51 3.14
CA GLU A 97 -10.26 0.75 3.42
C GLU A 97 -9.82 1.46 2.12
N LEU A 98 -9.34 0.70 1.13
CA LEU A 98 -9.03 1.22 -0.22
C LEU A 98 -10.29 1.79 -0.89
N SER A 99 -11.42 1.10 -0.77
CA SER A 99 -12.71 1.57 -1.29
C SER A 99 -13.14 2.88 -0.61
N GLY A 100 -13.00 2.96 0.72
CA GLY A 100 -13.24 4.19 1.48
C GLY A 100 -12.32 5.35 1.06
N ALA A 101 -11.11 5.05 0.61
CA ALA A 101 -10.16 6.02 0.05
C ALA A 101 -10.40 6.36 -1.45
N GLY A 102 -11.50 5.88 -2.02
CA GLY A 102 -11.93 6.20 -3.38
C GLY A 102 -11.38 5.29 -4.47
N PHE A 103 -10.80 4.14 -4.13
CA PHE A 103 -10.43 3.13 -5.12
C PHE A 103 -11.64 2.27 -5.49
N ARG A 104 -11.89 2.08 -6.79
CA ARG A 104 -12.82 1.05 -7.25
C ARG A 104 -12.15 -0.32 -7.19
N VAL A 105 -12.75 -1.30 -6.52
CA VAL A 105 -12.28 -2.69 -6.57
C VAL A 105 -12.81 -3.32 -7.84
N ILE A 106 -11.92 -3.93 -8.62
CA ILE A 106 -12.22 -4.59 -9.90
C ILE A 106 -11.59 -5.97 -9.84
N GLU A 107 -12.40 -7.01 -10.07
CA GLU A 107 -11.87 -8.35 -10.24
C GLU A 107 -11.07 -8.44 -11.54
N GLU A 108 -9.91 -9.08 -11.49
CA GLU A 108 -9.03 -9.23 -12.64
C GLU A 108 -9.72 -9.92 -13.82
N VAL A 109 -10.63 -10.87 -13.54
CA VAL A 109 -11.39 -11.57 -14.58
C VAL A 109 -12.25 -10.60 -15.38
N ASN A 110 -12.91 -9.63 -14.74
CA ASN A 110 -13.77 -8.65 -15.41
C ASN A 110 -12.97 -7.69 -16.30
N LEU A 111 -11.73 -7.39 -15.89
CA LEU A 111 -10.79 -6.60 -16.69
C LEU A 111 -10.27 -7.37 -17.91
N LEU A 112 -10.04 -8.68 -17.76
CA LEU A 112 -9.57 -9.55 -18.84
C LEU A 112 -10.66 -9.89 -19.86
N THR A 113 -11.92 -10.03 -19.42
CA THR A 113 -13.08 -10.26 -20.30
C THR A 113 -13.59 -8.99 -20.96
N GLY A 114 -13.29 -7.83 -20.38
CA GLY A 114 -13.78 -6.52 -20.85
C GLY A 114 -15.14 -6.13 -20.28
N ASP A 115 -15.66 -6.88 -19.30
CA ASP A 115 -16.88 -6.54 -18.56
C ASP A 115 -16.70 -5.26 -17.73
N GLU A 116 -15.47 -5.04 -17.25
CA GLU A 116 -15.05 -3.79 -16.62
C GLU A 116 -13.81 -3.23 -17.31
N THR A 117 -13.70 -1.90 -17.36
CA THR A 117 -12.56 -1.20 -17.95
C THR A 117 -12.03 -0.15 -17.00
N LEU A 118 -10.75 0.19 -17.12
CA LEU A 118 -10.15 1.30 -16.39
C LEU A 118 -10.36 2.61 -17.15
N LYS A 119 -10.88 3.62 -16.47
CA LYS A 119 -11.01 5.00 -16.91
C LYS A 119 -9.73 5.77 -16.62
N ASP A 120 -9.44 6.74 -17.47
CA ASP A 120 -8.32 7.65 -17.24
C ASP A 120 -8.52 8.46 -15.96
N GLY A 121 -7.45 8.57 -15.17
CA GLY A 121 -7.44 9.31 -13.91
C GLY A 121 -8.19 8.65 -12.76
N GLU A 122 -8.89 7.52 -12.96
CA GLU A 122 -9.56 6.83 -11.85
C GLU A 122 -8.55 6.09 -10.96
N ARG A 123 -8.95 5.92 -9.69
CA ARG A 123 -8.29 5.03 -8.73
C ARG A 123 -8.95 3.67 -8.75
N ALA A 124 -8.15 2.61 -8.84
CA ALA A 124 -8.65 1.25 -8.86
C ALA A 124 -7.71 0.26 -8.18
N VAL A 125 -8.29 -0.75 -7.54
CA VAL A 125 -7.59 -1.94 -7.07
C VAL A 125 -8.05 -3.08 -7.95
N ILE A 126 -7.12 -3.65 -8.72
CA ILE A 126 -7.33 -4.89 -9.42
C ILE A 126 -7.06 -6.00 -8.41
N SER A 127 -8.13 -6.63 -7.91
CA SER A 127 -8.02 -7.78 -7.02
C SER A 127 -7.72 -9.02 -7.84
N ILE A 128 -6.69 -9.77 -7.47
CA ILE A 128 -6.32 -11.04 -8.10
C ILE A 128 -6.47 -12.18 -7.09
N GLU A 129 -6.86 -13.36 -7.56
CA GLU A 129 -6.84 -14.55 -6.71
C GLU A 129 -5.39 -14.90 -6.30
N GLY A 130 -5.17 -15.06 -4.99
CA GLY A 130 -3.83 -15.24 -4.41
C GLY A 130 -3.65 -16.42 -3.47
N SER A 131 -4.64 -17.30 -3.35
CA SER A 131 -4.73 -18.31 -2.28
C SER A 131 -3.52 -19.25 -2.18
N GLU A 132 -2.95 -19.64 -3.32
CA GLU A 132 -1.74 -20.48 -3.35
C GLU A 132 -0.45 -19.64 -3.30
N LEU A 133 -0.42 -18.50 -3.99
CA LEU A 133 0.76 -17.64 -4.09
C LEU A 133 1.16 -17.03 -2.73
N VAL A 134 0.17 -16.64 -1.93
CA VAL A 134 0.38 -16.05 -0.60
C VAL A 134 1.03 -17.01 0.39
N ARG A 135 1.02 -18.33 0.13
CA ARG A 135 1.73 -19.32 0.97
C ARG A 135 3.25 -19.12 0.95
N GLY A 136 3.77 -18.50 -0.10
CA GLY A 136 5.18 -18.05 -0.17
C GLY A 136 5.48 -16.80 0.67
N GLY A 137 4.48 -16.20 1.33
CA GLY A 137 4.64 -15.02 2.17
C GLY A 137 4.81 -13.70 1.39
N GLY A 138 4.43 -13.66 0.12
CA GLY A 138 4.59 -12.52 -0.78
C GLY A 138 3.29 -12.06 -1.43
N GLY A 139 3.18 -10.75 -1.67
CA GLY A 139 2.09 -10.13 -2.45
C GLY A 139 2.47 -9.88 -3.91
N PRO A 140 1.60 -9.24 -4.70
CA PRO A 140 1.87 -8.90 -6.10
C PRO A 140 3.19 -8.15 -6.31
N ARG A 141 3.60 -7.30 -5.36
CA ARG A 141 4.87 -6.56 -5.47
C ARG A 141 6.11 -7.45 -5.29
N CYS A 142 6.03 -8.53 -4.51
CA CYS A 142 7.13 -9.50 -4.40
C CYS A 142 7.36 -10.28 -5.70
N MET A 143 6.33 -10.45 -6.53
CA MET A 143 6.39 -11.24 -7.77
C MET A 143 6.68 -10.39 -9.02
N THR A 144 6.98 -9.10 -8.84
CA THR A 144 7.14 -8.14 -9.94
C THR A 144 8.45 -7.39 -9.85
N LEU A 145 9.08 -7.16 -11.00
CA LEU A 145 10.30 -6.37 -11.15
C LEU A 145 10.11 -5.37 -12.31
N PRO A 146 9.70 -4.11 -12.03
CA PRO A 146 9.53 -3.11 -13.08
C PRO A 146 10.84 -2.86 -13.83
N LEU A 147 10.82 -3.05 -15.15
CA LEU A 147 11.97 -2.75 -16.01
C LEU A 147 11.94 -1.29 -16.52
N ARG A 148 10.75 -0.72 -16.68
CA ARG A 148 10.52 0.65 -17.14
C ARG A 148 9.22 1.17 -16.55
N ARG A 149 9.22 2.46 -16.17
CA ARG A 149 8.03 3.25 -15.80
C ARG A 149 8.14 4.61 -16.48
N ASP A 150 7.01 5.24 -16.75
CA ASP A 150 6.98 6.61 -17.23
C ASP A 150 7.31 7.59 -16.08
N ASP A 151 7.75 8.78 -16.45
CA ASP A 151 8.01 9.86 -15.49
C ASP A 151 6.71 10.32 -14.82
N LEU A 152 6.83 10.78 -13.57
CA LEU A 152 5.71 11.23 -12.71
C LEU A 152 5.54 12.75 -12.69
#